data_AF-T0Z5R2-F1
#
_entry.id   AF-T0Z5R2-F1
#
_cell.length_a   1.000
_cell.length_b   1.000
_cell.length_c   1.000
_cell.angle_alpha   90.00
_cell.angle_beta   90.00
_cell.angle_gamma   90.00
#
_symmetry.space_group_name_H-M   'P 1'
#
loop_
_entity.id
_entity.type
_entity.pdbx_description
1 polymer ?
#
loop_
_entity_poly.entity_id
_entity_poly.type
_entity_poly.pdbx_seq_one_letter_code
_entity_poly.pdbx_strand_id
1 'polypeptide(L)'
;AGISRHGHYILTRMSREGLEFETVLAEAQRQGYAESDPTFDIDGIDSAHKIAILAAMAFGSPVTLEEIPVEGIRHIKPIDLEFGKEFGYVLKLLGIAADHGDSLDIRVHPSFLPEHSLLAEVDGVFNAIELSGQAL
;
A
#
# COMPACT_ATOMS: atom_id res chain seq x y z
N ALA A 1 4.61 -0.61 -5.94
CA ALA A 1 4.36 -2.00 -5.52
C ALA A 1 3.21 -2.02 -4.50
N GLY A 2 2.22 -2.86 -4.73
CA GLY A 2 1.17 -3.17 -3.78
C GLY A 2 1.54 -4.46 -3.02
N ILE A 3 2.06 -4.33 -1.80
CA ILE A 3 2.87 -5.40 -1.16
C ILE A 3 2.41 -5.82 0.24
N SER A 4 1.42 -5.14 0.85
CA SER A 4 0.81 -5.55 2.12
C SER A 4 -0.59 -6.14 1.89
N ARG A 5 -0.74 -7.40 2.28
CA ARG A 5 -1.98 -8.17 2.18
C ARG A 5 -3.10 -7.58 3.04
N HIS A 6 -2.82 -7.33 4.32
CA HIS A 6 -3.85 -6.95 5.29
C HIS A 6 -4.29 -5.50 5.09
N GLY A 7 -3.36 -4.59 4.82
CA GLY A 7 -3.68 -3.19 4.54
C GLY A 7 -4.59 -3.03 3.33
N HIS A 8 -4.33 -3.80 2.26
CA HIS A 8 -5.18 -3.80 1.06
C HIS A 8 -6.57 -4.37 1.31
N TYR A 9 -6.66 -5.47 2.04
CA TYR A 9 -7.94 -6.05 2.42
C TYR A 9 -8.81 -5.06 3.19
N ILE A 10 -8.23 -4.37 4.18
CA ILE A 10 -8.95 -3.37 4.99
C ILE A 10 -9.45 -2.22 4.11
N LEU A 11 -8.58 -1.61 3.29
CA LEU A 11 -8.98 -0.52 2.39
C LEU A 11 -10.08 -0.94 1.40
N THR A 12 -10.00 -2.16 0.89
CA THR A 12 -11.00 -2.71 -0.04
C THR A 12 -12.35 -2.90 0.64
N ARG A 13 -12.38 -3.43 1.87
CA ARG A 13 -13.60 -3.58 2.67
C ARG A 13 -14.21 -2.23 3.03
N MET A 14 -13.39 -1.29 3.52
CA MET A 14 -13.83 0.07 3.84
C MET A 14 -14.48 0.76 2.62
N SER A 15 -13.85 0.67 1.45
CA SER A 15 -14.35 1.28 0.22
C SER A 15 -15.66 0.65 -0.28
N ARG A 16 -15.80 -0.68 -0.18
CA ARG A 16 -16.99 -1.41 -0.66
C ARG A 16 -18.19 -1.27 0.27
N GLU A 17 -17.95 -1.24 1.57
CA GLU A 17 -19.00 -1.30 2.59
C GLU A 17 -19.27 0.05 3.25
N GLY A 18 -18.42 1.06 3.02
CA GLY A 18 -18.54 2.39 3.63
C GLY A 18 -18.31 2.36 5.15
N LEU A 19 -17.55 1.39 5.64
CA LEU A 19 -17.32 1.19 7.07
C LEU A 19 -16.04 1.87 7.56
N GLU A 20 -16.06 2.30 8.82
CA GLU A 20 -14.91 2.87 9.52
C GLU A 20 -13.77 1.85 9.69
N PHE A 21 -12.53 2.34 9.66
CA PHE A 21 -11.30 1.54 9.77
C PHE A 21 -11.34 0.56 10.96
N GLU A 22 -11.67 1.05 12.15
CA GLU A 22 -11.70 0.24 13.38
C GLU A 22 -12.75 -0.88 13.31
N THR A 23 -13.87 -0.63 12.64
CA THR A 23 -14.93 -1.63 12.47
C THR A 23 -14.45 -2.76 11.56
N VAL A 24 -13.86 -2.39 10.42
CA VAL A 24 -13.31 -3.34 9.45
C VAL A 24 -12.16 -4.13 10.05
N LEU A 25 -11.26 -3.47 10.80
CA LEU A 25 -10.13 -4.13 11.46
C LEU A 25 -10.61 -5.17 12.48
N ALA A 26 -11.54 -4.80 13.36
CA ALA A 26 -12.08 -5.71 14.35
C ALA A 26 -12.79 -6.92 13.71
N GLU A 27 -13.49 -6.72 12.60
CA GLU A 27 -14.08 -7.79 11.80
C GLU A 27 -13.04 -8.70 11.16
N ALA A 28 -12.00 -8.12 10.55
CA ALA A 28 -10.90 -8.85 9.94
C ALA A 28 -10.20 -9.74 10.98
N GLN A 29 -9.98 -9.24 12.19
CA GLN A 29 -9.41 -10.02 13.30
C GLN A 29 -10.31 -11.18 13.73
N ARG A 30 -11.62 -10.94 13.90
CA ARG A 30 -12.58 -12.00 14.26
C ARG A 30 -12.65 -13.12 13.22
N GLN A 31 -12.47 -12.77 11.95
CA GLN A 31 -12.49 -13.72 10.83
C GLN A 31 -11.13 -14.40 10.61
N GLY A 32 -10.10 -14.04 11.38
CA GLY A 32 -8.74 -14.56 11.21
C GLY A 32 -8.04 -14.04 9.96
N TYR A 33 -8.56 -12.97 9.35
CA TYR A 33 -7.89 -12.29 8.25
C TYR A 33 -6.76 -11.41 8.73
N ALA A 34 -6.83 -10.80 9.92
CA ALA A 34 -5.77 -9.97 10.48
C ALA A 34 -5.32 -10.50 11.85
N GLU A 35 -4.04 -10.32 12.19
CA GLU A 35 -3.48 -10.73 13.48
C GLU A 35 -3.97 -9.84 14.63
N SER A 36 -3.83 -10.34 15.87
CA SER A 36 -4.17 -9.57 17.08
C SER A 36 -3.36 -8.28 17.20
N ASP A 37 -2.09 -8.31 16.76
CA ASP A 37 -1.26 -7.12 16.57
C ASP A 37 -1.02 -6.89 15.06
N PRO A 38 -1.86 -6.07 14.40
CA PRO A 38 -1.79 -5.83 12.96
C PRO A 38 -0.80 -4.71 12.58
N THR A 39 -0.03 -4.18 13.55
CA THR A 39 0.82 -2.98 13.41
C THR A 39 1.71 -3.05 12.17
N PHE A 40 2.36 -4.19 11.91
CA PHE A 40 3.28 -4.34 10.79
C PHE A 40 2.63 -4.08 9.42
N ASP A 41 1.35 -4.42 9.27
CA ASP A 41 0.63 -4.23 8.02
C ASP A 41 -0.03 -2.85 7.92
N ILE A 42 -0.74 -2.43 8.96
CA ILE A 42 -1.56 -1.21 8.91
C ILE A 42 -0.73 0.06 9.04
N ASP A 43 0.47 -0.04 9.64
CA ASP A 43 1.44 1.06 9.71
C ASP A 43 2.49 0.99 8.60
N GLY A 44 2.34 0.07 7.63
CA GLY A 44 3.17 0.03 6.42
C GLY A 44 4.58 -0.52 6.60
N ILE A 45 4.94 -1.01 7.78
CA ILE A 45 6.29 -1.52 8.12
C ILE A 45 6.66 -2.73 7.26
N ASP A 46 5.74 -3.67 7.02
CA ASP A 46 5.96 -4.82 6.13
C ASP A 46 6.23 -4.36 4.68
N SER A 47 5.49 -3.33 4.22
CA SER A 47 5.72 -2.74 2.89
C SER A 47 7.08 -2.02 2.82
N ALA A 48 7.52 -1.39 3.91
CA ALA A 48 8.82 -0.72 3.99
C ALA A 48 9.99 -1.72 3.85
N HIS A 49 9.92 -2.85 4.56
CA HIS A 49 10.90 -3.93 4.41
C HIS A 49 10.95 -4.47 2.98
N LYS A 50 9.79 -4.72 2.38
CA LYS A 50 9.69 -5.24 1.02
C LYS A 50 10.22 -4.25 -0.01
N ILE A 51 9.87 -2.96 0.09
CA ILE A 51 10.35 -1.97 -0.88
C ILE A 51 11.85 -1.70 -0.73
N ALA A 52 12.42 -1.76 0.48
CA ALA A 52 13.87 -1.66 0.69
C ALA A 52 14.64 -2.74 -0.08
N ILE A 53 14.19 -4.00 0.03
CA ILE A 53 14.79 -5.14 -0.68
C ILE A 53 14.64 -4.97 -2.19
N LEU A 54 13.44 -4.62 -2.66
CA LEU A 54 13.16 -4.44 -4.09
C LEU A 54 14.00 -3.28 -4.68
N ALA A 55 14.13 -2.17 -3.96
CA ALA A 55 14.92 -1.03 -4.39
C ALA A 55 16.42 -1.39 -4.46
N ALA A 56 16.94 -2.11 -3.47
CA ALA A 56 18.32 -2.59 -3.50
C ALA A 56 18.58 -3.53 -4.69
N MET A 57 17.63 -4.38 -5.05
CA MET A 57 17.72 -5.25 -6.23
C MET A 57 17.59 -4.49 -7.55
N ALA A 58 16.73 -3.48 -7.62
CA ALA A 58 16.45 -2.75 -8.86
C ALA A 58 17.53 -1.69 -9.19
N PHE A 59 18.05 -0.99 -8.17
CA PHE A 59 18.92 0.17 -8.33
C PHE A 59 20.35 -0.04 -7.84
N GLY A 60 20.65 -1.19 -7.21
CA GLY A 60 22.00 -1.53 -6.76
C GLY A 60 22.53 -0.70 -5.60
N SER A 61 21.69 0.14 -4.97
CA SER A 61 22.03 0.89 -3.76
C SER A 61 21.36 0.26 -2.54
N PRO A 62 22.10 -0.02 -1.45
CA PRO A 62 21.46 -0.39 -0.19
C PRO A 62 20.62 0.79 0.31
N VAL A 63 19.42 0.49 0.80
CA VAL A 63 18.52 1.45 1.46
C VAL A 63 18.23 0.93 2.85
N THR A 64 18.37 1.76 3.87
CA THR A 64 17.98 1.38 5.24
C THR A 64 16.54 1.77 5.52
N LEU A 65 15.89 1.07 6.46
CA LEU A 65 14.47 1.30 6.76
C LEU A 65 14.21 2.70 7.31
N GLU A 66 15.17 3.24 8.05
CA GLU A 66 15.11 4.58 8.65
C GLU A 66 15.07 5.69 7.59
N GLU A 67 15.52 5.39 6.37
CA GLU A 67 15.53 6.31 5.23
C GLU A 67 14.20 6.31 4.47
N ILE A 68 13.28 5.37 4.77
CA ILE A 68 12.00 5.22 4.06
C ILE A 68 10.92 5.94 4.87
N PRO A 69 10.34 7.04 4.35
CA PRO A 69 9.14 7.61 4.93
C PRO A 69 7.99 6.61 4.84
N VAL A 70 7.36 6.30 5.97
CA VAL A 70 6.26 5.34 6.07
C VAL A 70 5.03 6.01 6.65
N GLU A 71 3.92 5.91 5.93
CA GLU A 71 2.59 6.30 6.36
C GLU A 71 1.65 5.09 6.25
N GLY A 72 0.96 4.79 7.36
CA GLY A 72 -0.02 3.73 7.44
C GLY A 72 -1.42 4.13 6.95
N ILE A 73 -2.39 3.26 7.17
CA ILE A 73 -3.79 3.44 6.72
C ILE A 73 -4.77 3.79 7.85
N ARG A 74 -4.31 3.88 9.11
CA ARG A 74 -5.19 4.08 10.28
C ARG A 74 -6.04 5.35 10.23
N HIS A 75 -5.54 6.39 9.58
CA HIS A 75 -6.18 7.71 9.54
C HIS A 75 -7.17 7.86 8.37
N ILE A 76 -7.23 6.87 7.46
CA ILE A 76 -8.11 6.89 6.30
C ILE A 76 -9.57 6.77 6.75
N LYS A 77 -10.43 7.64 6.21
CA LYS A 77 -11.86 7.66 6.51
C LYS A 77 -12.67 7.15 5.33
N PRO A 78 -13.91 6.67 5.57
CA PRO A 78 -14.82 6.28 4.49
C PRO A 78 -15.03 7.39 3.45
N ILE A 79 -15.11 8.65 3.89
CA ILE A 79 -15.30 9.80 3.01
C ILE A 79 -14.13 10.02 2.04
N ASP A 80 -12.89 9.71 2.44
CA ASP A 80 -11.72 9.81 1.57
C ASP A 80 -11.82 8.79 0.42
N LEU A 81 -12.30 7.58 0.74
CA LEU A 81 -12.50 6.50 -0.22
C LEU A 81 -13.69 6.76 -1.15
N GLU A 82 -14.77 7.35 -0.62
CA GLU A 82 -15.94 7.75 -1.38
C GLU A 82 -15.58 8.79 -2.43
N PHE A 83 -14.90 9.88 -2.03
CA PHE A 83 -14.42 10.89 -2.98
C PHE A 83 -13.47 10.30 -4.01
N GLY A 84 -12.51 9.47 -3.58
CA GLY A 84 -11.61 8.78 -4.52
C GLY A 84 -12.38 8.05 -5.62
N LYS A 85 -13.39 7.27 -5.23
CA LYS A 85 -14.24 6.53 -6.16
C LYS A 85 -15.05 7.44 -7.08
N GLU A 86 -15.61 8.54 -6.57
CA GLU A 86 -16.33 9.53 -7.40
C GLU A 86 -15.44 10.14 -8.49
N PHE A 87 -14.15 10.30 -8.22
CA PHE A 87 -13.17 10.81 -9.18
C PHE A 87 -12.51 9.73 -10.05
N GLY A 88 -12.92 8.46 -9.95
CA GLY A 88 -12.36 7.35 -10.75
C GLY A 88 -11.02 6.82 -10.22
N TYR A 89 -10.79 6.93 -8.91
CA TYR A 89 -9.59 6.45 -8.23
C TYR A 89 -9.89 5.42 -7.13
N VAL A 90 -8.91 4.57 -6.87
CA VAL A 90 -8.91 3.61 -5.76
C VAL A 90 -7.71 3.89 -4.87
N LEU A 91 -7.93 3.96 -3.56
CA LEU A 91 -6.85 4.13 -2.60
C LEU A 91 -6.18 2.77 -2.31
N LYS A 92 -4.86 2.70 -2.43
CA LYS A 92 -4.04 1.53 -2.07
C LYS A 92 -2.84 1.97 -1.24
N LEU A 93 -2.39 1.12 -0.32
CA LEU A 93 -1.10 1.31 0.36
C LEU A 93 0.02 0.84 -0.57
N LEU A 94 0.91 1.74 -0.99
CA LEU A 94 1.96 1.42 -1.96
C LEU A 94 3.34 1.66 -1.37
N GLY A 95 4.26 0.73 -1.63
CA GLY A 95 5.70 1.00 -1.61
C GLY A 95 6.15 1.46 -2.99
N ILE A 96 6.77 2.63 -3.07
CA ILE A 96 7.23 3.26 -4.31
C ILE A 96 8.73 3.45 -4.21
N ALA A 97 9.45 3.10 -5.28
CA ALA A 97 10.87 3.37 -5.45
C ALA A 97 11.09 3.84 -6.88
N ALA A 98 11.65 5.03 -7.08
CA ALA A 98 11.90 5.63 -8.37
C ALA A 98 13.28 6.29 -8.40
N ASP A 99 14.10 5.92 -9.38
CA ASP A 99 15.40 6.53 -9.62
C ASP A 99 15.25 7.78 -10.50
N HIS A 100 15.70 8.92 -9.98
CA HIS A 100 15.72 10.21 -10.68
C HIS A 100 17.11 10.57 -11.21
N GLY A 101 18.07 9.64 -11.13
CA GLY A 101 19.44 9.76 -11.63
C GLY A 101 20.41 10.28 -10.57
N ASP A 102 20.06 11.35 -9.87
CA ASP A 102 20.86 11.91 -8.75
C ASP A 102 20.36 11.47 -7.36
N SER A 103 19.14 10.93 -7.31
CA SER A 103 18.45 10.59 -6.07
C SER A 103 17.48 9.44 -6.29
N LEU A 104 17.33 8.63 -5.26
CA LEU A 104 16.33 7.57 -5.19
C LEU A 104 15.16 8.06 -4.33
N ASP A 105 14.00 8.22 -4.96
CA ASP A 105 12.74 8.47 -4.26
C ASP A 105 12.16 7.14 -3.78
N ILE A 106 12.20 6.90 -2.47
CA ILE A 106 11.66 5.69 -1.85
C ILE A 106 10.73 6.05 -0.70
N ARG A 107 9.54 5.44 -0.66
CA ARG A 107 8.52 5.71 0.36
C ARG A 107 7.43 4.65 0.41
N VAL A 108 6.69 4.63 1.51
CA VAL A 108 5.45 3.84 1.68
C VAL A 108 4.34 4.77 2.16
N HIS A 109 3.24 4.86 1.42
CA HIS A 109 2.07 5.63 1.87
C HIS A 109 0.80 5.25 1.10
N PRO A 110 -0.40 5.60 1.64
CA PRO A 110 -1.65 5.52 0.89
C PRO A 110 -1.59 6.39 -0.37
N SER A 111 -2.00 5.84 -1.51
CA SER A 111 -1.94 6.49 -2.81
C SER A 111 -3.19 6.20 -3.61
N PHE A 112 -3.74 7.23 -4.25
CA PHE A 112 -4.83 7.07 -5.21
C PHE A 112 -4.26 6.60 -6.55
N LEU A 113 -4.81 5.49 -7.05
CA LEU A 113 -4.52 4.94 -8.36
C LEU A 113 -5.75 5.06 -9.25
N PRO A 114 -5.60 5.39 -10.55
CA PRO A 114 -6.71 5.32 -11.49
C PRO A 114 -7.34 3.92 -11.45
N GLU A 115 -8.67 3.85 -11.45
CA GLU A 115 -9.41 2.58 -11.29
C GLU A 115 -9.10 1.55 -12.38
N HIS A 116 -8.67 1.99 -13.56
CA HIS A 116 -8.29 1.13 -14.69
C HIS A 116 -6.79 0.76 -14.73
N SER A 117 -6.01 1.14 -13.71
CA SER A 117 -4.60 0.74 -13.63
C SER A 117 -4.48 -0.71 -13.16
N LEU A 118 -3.48 -1.43 -13.66
CA LEU A 118 -3.24 -2.83 -13.28
C LEU A 118 -3.09 -3.02 -11.77
N LEU A 119 -2.47 -2.05 -11.08
CA LEU A 119 -2.32 -2.09 -9.62
C LEU A 119 -3.63 -1.81 -8.88
N ALA A 120 -4.57 -1.07 -9.46
CA ALA A 120 -5.87 -0.82 -8.83
C ALA A 120 -6.76 -2.07 -8.83
N GLU A 121 -6.68 -2.91 -9.87
CA GLU A 121 -7.46 -4.16 -10.00
C GLU A 121 -7.05 -5.25 -8.99
N VAL A 122 -5.92 -5.07 -8.29
CA VAL A 122 -5.40 -6.03 -7.31
C VAL A 122 -6.17 -5.92 -6.01
N ASP A 123 -7.07 -6.86 -5.76
CA ASP A 123 -7.96 -6.86 -4.61
C ASP A 123 -7.72 -8.03 -3.63
N GLY A 124 -8.25 -7.87 -2.42
CA GLY A 124 -8.22 -8.92 -1.40
C GLY A 124 -6.82 -9.13 -0.84
N VAL A 125 -6.29 -10.35 -0.98
CA VAL A 125 -5.03 -10.78 -0.37
C VAL A 125 -3.84 -10.90 -1.34
N PHE A 126 -4.06 -10.48 -2.59
CA PHE A 126 -3.05 -10.53 -3.64
C PHE A 126 -2.13 -9.32 -3.57
N ASN A 127 -0.86 -9.53 -3.93
CA ASN A 127 0.14 -8.48 -4.06
C ASN A 127 0.50 -8.31 -5.53
N ALA A 128 0.95 -7.13 -5.93
CA ALA A 128 1.45 -6.86 -7.27
C ALA A 128 2.67 -5.93 -7.25
N ILE A 129 3.56 -6.15 -8.20
CA ILE A 129 4.75 -5.33 -8.42
C ILE A 129 4.73 -4.90 -9.87
N GLU A 130 4.78 -3.59 -10.07
CA GLU A 130 4.97 -2.97 -11.38
C GLU A 130 6.40 -2.46 -11.46
N LEU A 131 7.08 -2.77 -12.57
CA LEU A 131 8.44 -2.33 -12.85
C LEU A 131 8.42 -1.59 -14.18
N SER A 132 9.04 -0.41 -14.20
CA SER A 132 9.25 0.38 -15.41
C SER A 132 10.73 0.68 -15.55
N GLY A 133 11.26 0.50 -16.74
CA GLY A 133 12.67 0.70 -17.05
C GLY A 133 12.85 0.97 -18.53
N GLN A 134 13.94 1.65 -18.88
CA GLN A 134 14.31 1.87 -20.27
C GLN A 134 15.10 0.65 -20.77
N ALA A 135 14.67 0.11 -21.92
CA ALA A 135 15.47 -0.86 -22.64
C ALA A 135 16.62 -0.14 -23.37
N LEU A 136 17.79 -0.79 -23.42
CA LEU A 136 18.98 -0.32 -24.14
C LEU A 136 18.75 -0.28 -25.66
#